data_AF-A0A976IQF8-F1
#
_entry.id   AF-A0A976IQF8-F1
#
_cell.length_a   1.000
_cell.length_b   1.000
_cell.length_c   1.000
_cell.angle_alpha   90.00
_cell.angle_beta   90.00
_cell.angle_gamma   90.00
#
_symmetry.space_group_name_H-M   'P 1'
#
loop_
_entity.id
_entity.type
_entity.pdbx_description
1 polymer ?
#
loop_
_entity_poly.entity_id
_entity_poly.type
_entity_poly.pdbx_seq_one_letter_code
_entity_poly.pdbx_strand_id
1 'polypeptide(L)'
;MTGTAVFIATTQTPVRILRLVVEPRVSLSTACLNLRASKASISDAYNDFVSLDTGIIARHTQQENYRLDLSDDIAQGNSWQLGAFIGHQLSHAGKLAHCDPSAATELADVDRIIWASGEVDVSGRVRFPISNANWHSRVRCSPMLTDSACPYA
;
A
#
# COMPACT_ATOMS: atom_id res chain seq x y z
N MET A 1 7.88 13.15 12.55
CA MET A 1 7.96 11.80 13.17
C MET A 1 7.97 10.80 12.04
N THR A 2 9.00 9.96 12.01
CA THR A 2 9.33 8.98 10.98
C THR A 2 8.34 7.80 11.08
N GLY A 3 7.62 7.50 10.00
CA GLY A 3 6.49 6.56 10.01
C GLY A 3 6.88 5.12 9.67
N THR A 4 5.89 4.27 9.45
CA THR A 4 6.07 2.93 8.86
C THR A 4 5.80 2.98 7.36
N ALA A 5 6.76 2.59 6.54
CA ALA A 5 6.57 2.40 5.10
C ALA A 5 5.97 1.02 4.82
N VAL A 6 5.05 0.95 3.85
CA VAL A 6 4.40 -0.30 3.45
C VAL A 6 4.70 -0.58 1.98
N PHE A 7 5.19 -1.79 1.71
CA PHE A 7 5.43 -2.33 0.39
C PHE A 7 4.50 -3.53 0.15
N ILE A 8 3.89 -3.54 -1.03
CA ILE A 8 3.12 -4.65 -1.57
C ILE A 8 4.07 -5.52 -2.39
N ALA A 9 4.17 -6.81 -2.05
CA ALA A 9 4.92 -7.76 -2.86
C ALA A 9 4.13 -8.10 -4.12
N THR A 10 4.64 -7.68 -5.27
CA THR A 10 4.19 -8.14 -6.59
C THR A 10 5.19 -9.14 -7.15
N THR A 11 4.82 -9.81 -8.24
CA THR A 11 5.68 -10.78 -8.92
C THR A 11 6.85 -10.15 -9.67
N GLN A 12 6.84 -8.83 -9.90
CA GLN A 12 7.86 -8.12 -10.65
C GLN A 12 8.72 -7.25 -9.74
N THR A 13 8.10 -6.30 -9.03
CA THR A 13 8.80 -5.32 -8.18
C THR A 13 7.98 -5.02 -6.92
N PRO A 14 8.62 -4.73 -5.78
CA PRO A 14 7.91 -4.24 -4.60
C PRO A 14 7.27 -2.88 -4.90
N VAL A 15 5.96 -2.75 -4.65
CA VAL A 15 5.22 -1.50 -4.87
C VAL A 15 4.99 -0.82 -3.52
N ARG A 16 5.53 0.39 -3.34
CA ARG A 16 5.35 1.18 -2.11
C ARG A 16 4.01 1.90 -2.12
N ILE A 17 3.34 1.93 -0.97
CA ILE A 17 2.28 2.90 -0.69
C ILE A 17 2.95 4.24 -0.38
N LEU A 18 2.86 5.18 -1.31
CA LEU A 18 3.45 6.51 -1.19
C LEU A 18 2.58 7.41 -0.33
N ARG A 19 1.27 7.39 -0.57
CA ARG A 19 0.33 8.27 0.12
C ARG A 19 -1.04 7.65 0.20
N LEU A 20 -1.76 7.96 1.28
CA LEU A 20 -3.10 7.47 1.51
C LEU A 20 -3.88 8.58 2.21
N VAL A 21 -4.83 9.19 1.52
CA VAL A 21 -5.58 10.35 2.03
C VAL A 21 -7.05 10.19 1.74
N VAL A 22 -7.90 10.72 2.61
CA VAL A 22 -9.32 10.85 2.34
C VAL A 22 -9.54 12.12 1.52
N GLU A 23 -10.28 12.02 0.43
CA GLU A 23 -10.66 13.15 -0.43
C GLU A 23 -12.19 13.34 -0.35
N PRO A 24 -12.74 14.15 0.58
CA PRO A 24 -14.18 14.20 0.84
C PRO A 24 -15.06 14.70 -0.32
N ARG A 25 -14.45 15.25 -1.37
CA ARG A 25 -15.14 15.80 -2.54
C ARG A 25 -15.23 14.83 -3.72
N VAL A 26 -14.62 13.66 -3.63
CA VAL A 26 -14.76 12.60 -4.63
C VAL A 26 -15.71 11.53 -4.12
N SER A 27 -16.44 10.89 -5.04
CA SER A 27 -17.45 9.88 -4.72
C SER A 27 -16.90 8.45 -4.68
N LEU A 28 -15.70 8.23 -5.21
CA LEU A 28 -15.10 6.90 -5.34
C LEU A 28 -13.67 6.93 -4.83
N SER A 29 -13.25 5.84 -4.20
CA SER A 29 -11.85 5.66 -3.83
C SER A 29 -11.05 5.30 -5.07
N THR A 30 -9.86 5.88 -5.22
CA THR A 30 -9.04 5.73 -6.43
C THR A 30 -7.60 5.41 -6.05
N ALA A 31 -7.04 4.36 -6.67
CA ALA A 31 -5.62 4.11 -6.68
C ALA A 31 -4.95 4.82 -7.88
N CYS A 32 -3.85 5.53 -7.61
CA CYS A 32 -3.10 6.38 -8.51
C CYS A 32 -1.60 6.03 -8.50
N LEU A 33 -0.88 6.41 -9.55
CA LEU A 33 0.54 6.10 -9.71
C LEU A 33 1.42 7.33 -9.48
N ASN A 34 2.52 7.15 -8.75
CA ASN A 34 3.62 8.10 -8.60
C ASN A 34 3.19 9.51 -8.17
N LEU A 35 2.18 9.60 -7.30
CA LEU A 35 1.58 10.87 -6.85
C LEU A 35 0.96 11.71 -8.01
N ARG A 36 0.75 11.11 -9.18
CA ARG A 36 0.15 11.73 -10.37
C ARG A 36 -1.33 11.40 -10.49
N ALA A 37 -2.04 12.14 -11.33
CA ALA A 37 -3.44 11.88 -11.69
C ALA A 37 -3.58 10.74 -12.72
N SER A 38 -2.79 9.68 -12.58
CA SER A 38 -2.81 8.50 -13.45
C SER A 38 -3.32 7.31 -12.64
N LYS A 39 -4.44 6.71 -13.08
CA LYS A 39 -5.12 5.62 -12.36
C LYS A 39 -4.29 4.32 -12.46
N ALA A 40 -4.13 3.61 -11.35
CA ALA A 40 -3.53 2.28 -11.32
C ALA A 40 -4.51 1.23 -11.86
N SER A 41 -4.00 0.12 -12.38
CA SER A 41 -4.82 -0.96 -12.97
C SER A 41 -5.79 -1.58 -11.94
N ILE A 42 -5.41 -1.67 -10.67
CA ILE A 42 -6.27 -2.21 -9.59
C ILE A 42 -7.37 -1.24 -9.11
N SER A 43 -7.46 -0.03 -9.64
CA SER A 43 -8.18 1.06 -8.97
C SER A 43 -9.69 0.83 -8.83
N ASP A 44 -10.34 0.13 -9.78
CA ASP A 44 -11.75 -0.26 -9.63
C ASP A 44 -11.93 -1.31 -8.52
N ALA A 45 -11.09 -2.35 -8.49
CA ALA A 45 -11.10 -3.35 -7.41
C ALA A 45 -10.74 -2.74 -6.05
N TYR A 46 -9.90 -1.70 -6.04
CA TYR A 46 -9.57 -0.92 -4.85
C TYR A 46 -10.78 -0.13 -4.34
N ASN A 47 -11.56 0.48 -5.22
CA ASN A 47 -12.80 1.13 -4.82
C ASN A 47 -13.74 0.16 -4.08
N ASP A 48 -13.94 -1.03 -4.64
CA ASP A 48 -14.78 -2.07 -4.04
C ASP A 48 -14.21 -2.58 -2.71
N PHE A 49 -12.89 -2.68 -2.61
CA PHE A 49 -12.20 -3.06 -1.37
C PHE A 49 -12.37 -2.02 -0.25
N VAL A 50 -12.54 -0.75 -0.63
CA VAL A 50 -12.69 0.36 0.32
C VAL A 50 -14.13 0.60 0.73
N SER A 51 -15.09 0.50 -0.19
CA SER A 51 -16.48 0.93 -0.02
C SER A 51 -17.17 0.39 1.25
N LEU A 52 -18.09 1.15 1.84
CA LEU A 52 -18.93 0.76 2.97
C LEU A 52 -19.84 -0.43 2.63
N ASP A 53 -20.31 -0.51 1.38
CA ASP A 53 -21.27 -1.52 0.96
C ASP A 53 -20.64 -2.93 0.98
N THR A 54 -19.41 -3.05 0.50
CA THR A 54 -18.76 -4.35 0.23
C THR A 54 -17.38 -4.48 0.87
N GLY A 55 -16.66 -3.37 1.06
CA GLY A 55 -15.26 -3.30 1.41
C GLY A 55 -14.94 -3.49 2.90
N ILE A 56 -13.72 -3.94 3.18
CA ILE A 56 -13.23 -4.15 4.55
C ILE A 56 -12.71 -2.86 5.17
N ILE A 57 -12.20 -1.93 4.35
CA ILE A 57 -11.57 -0.71 4.87
C ILE A 57 -12.58 0.19 5.58
N ALA A 58 -13.66 0.60 4.89
CA ALA A 58 -14.62 1.52 5.49
C ALA A 58 -15.33 0.93 6.71
N ARG A 59 -15.47 -0.40 6.80
CA ARG A 59 -15.94 -1.08 8.03
C ARG A 59 -15.04 -0.79 9.22
N HIS A 60 -13.72 -0.75 9.01
CA HIS A 60 -12.73 -0.51 10.06
C HIS A 60 -12.44 0.98 10.30
N THR A 61 -12.43 1.81 9.25
CA THR A 61 -12.03 3.22 9.35
C THR A 61 -13.19 4.20 9.40
N GLN A 62 -14.42 3.76 9.08
CA GLN A 62 -15.61 4.61 8.93
C GLN A 62 -15.39 5.78 7.94
N GLN A 63 -14.57 5.53 6.93
CA GLN A 63 -14.15 6.50 5.92
C GLN A 63 -14.17 5.81 4.56
N GLU A 64 -14.53 6.57 3.53
CA GLU A 64 -14.47 6.19 2.12
C GLU A 64 -13.72 7.27 1.34
N ASN A 65 -13.80 7.24 0.01
CA ASN A 65 -13.29 8.29 -0.87
C ASN A 65 -11.78 8.48 -0.72
N TYR A 66 -11.06 7.36 -0.58
CA TYR A 66 -9.63 7.38 -0.41
C TYR A 66 -8.91 7.55 -1.73
N ARG A 67 -7.90 8.41 -1.75
CA ARG A 67 -6.84 8.37 -2.73
C ARG A 67 -5.65 7.59 -2.18
N LEU A 68 -5.30 6.52 -2.87
CA LEU A 68 -4.10 5.72 -2.64
C LEU A 68 -3.09 6.03 -3.76
N ASP A 69 -1.91 6.53 -3.43
CA ASP A 69 -0.83 6.70 -4.42
C ASP A 69 0.21 5.59 -4.24
N LEU A 70 0.53 4.88 -5.32
CA LEU A 70 1.47 3.76 -5.40
C LEU A 70 2.73 4.16 -6.18
N SER A 71 3.88 3.55 -5.88
CA SER A 71 5.12 3.82 -6.62
C SER A 71 5.18 3.22 -8.02
N ASP A 72 4.40 2.17 -8.26
CA ASP A 72 4.34 1.50 -9.56
C ASP A 72 2.97 0.83 -9.72
N ASP A 73 2.65 0.42 -10.93
CA ASP A 73 1.39 -0.24 -11.22
C ASP A 73 1.37 -1.68 -10.69
N ILE A 74 0.17 -2.14 -10.36
CA ILE A 74 -0.09 -3.53 -9.98
C ILE A 74 -1.04 -4.08 -11.03
N ALA A 75 -0.55 -4.99 -11.87
CA ALA A 75 -1.31 -5.41 -13.05
C ALA A 75 -2.66 -6.07 -12.71
N GLN A 76 -2.68 -7.08 -11.83
CA GLN A 76 -3.88 -7.86 -11.52
C GLN A 76 -3.72 -8.77 -10.28
N GLY A 77 -4.84 -9.34 -9.83
CA GLY A 77 -4.90 -10.28 -8.70
C GLY A 77 -5.32 -9.62 -7.39
N ASN A 78 -5.42 -10.40 -6.31
CA ASN A 78 -5.88 -9.93 -4.99
C ASN A 78 -4.76 -9.81 -3.96
N SER A 79 -3.52 -10.15 -4.32
CA SER A 79 -2.38 -10.20 -3.40
C SER A 79 -1.97 -8.82 -2.85
N TRP A 80 -2.44 -7.74 -3.45
CA TRP A 80 -2.20 -6.37 -2.98
C TRP A 80 -3.07 -6.00 -1.77
N GLN A 81 -4.18 -6.71 -1.53
CA GLN A 81 -5.16 -6.35 -0.52
C GLN A 81 -4.56 -6.31 0.89
N LEU A 82 -3.67 -7.25 1.24
CA LEU A 82 -3.03 -7.25 2.55
C LEU A 82 -2.15 -6.02 2.78
N GLY A 83 -1.35 -5.63 1.79
CA GLY A 83 -0.52 -4.43 1.90
C GLY A 83 -1.37 -3.16 1.96
N ALA A 84 -2.41 -3.06 1.15
CA ALA A 84 -3.37 -1.95 1.20
C ALA A 84 -4.08 -1.88 2.57
N PHE A 85 -4.56 -3.01 3.10
CA PHE A 85 -5.20 -3.09 4.40
C PHE A 85 -4.29 -2.57 5.53
N ILE A 86 -3.04 -3.06 5.58
CA ILE A 86 -2.06 -2.59 6.57
C ILE A 86 -1.80 -1.09 6.40
N GLY A 87 -1.67 -0.61 5.16
CA GLY A 87 -1.51 0.80 4.84
C GLY A 87 -2.64 1.68 5.37
N HIS A 88 -3.90 1.25 5.18
CA HIS A 88 -5.07 1.94 5.71
C HIS A 88 -5.08 1.97 7.24
N GLN A 89 -4.83 0.84 7.90
CA GLN A 89 -4.81 0.80 9.37
C GLN A 89 -3.71 1.70 9.95
N LEU A 90 -2.54 1.74 9.32
CA LEU A 90 -1.46 2.64 9.72
C LEU A 90 -1.79 4.10 9.46
N SER A 91 -2.37 4.42 8.30
CA SER A 91 -2.76 5.79 7.95
C SER A 91 -3.84 6.32 8.91
N HIS A 92 -4.86 5.51 9.18
CA HIS A 92 -5.92 5.83 10.13
C HIS A 92 -5.39 6.02 11.56
N ALA A 93 -4.32 5.29 11.93
CA ALA A 93 -3.62 5.46 13.21
C ALA A 93 -2.57 6.59 13.21
N GLY A 94 -2.39 7.33 12.11
CA GLY A 94 -1.39 8.40 11.97
C GLY A 94 0.06 7.91 11.95
N LYS A 95 0.30 6.65 11.57
CA LYS A 95 1.61 5.96 11.62
C LYS A 95 2.18 5.61 10.24
N LEU A 96 1.43 5.82 9.16
CA LEU A 96 1.92 5.57 7.81
C LEU A 96 2.97 6.63 7.41
N ALA A 97 4.11 6.18 6.88
CA ALA A 97 5.13 7.06 6.33
C ALA A 97 4.71 7.57 4.94
N HIS A 98 4.04 8.71 4.91
CA HIS A 98 3.68 9.39 3.67
C HIS A 98 4.91 9.97 2.96
N CYS A 99 4.97 9.83 1.65
CA CYS A 99 5.84 10.61 0.79
C CYS A 99 5.18 11.97 0.53
N ASP A 100 5.90 13.04 0.83
CA ASP A 100 5.54 14.39 0.40
C ASP A 100 6.27 14.65 -0.93
N PRO A 101 5.59 15.03 -2.03
CA PRO A 101 6.30 15.41 -3.25
C PRO A 101 7.19 16.66 -3.08
N SER A 102 6.98 17.45 -2.04
CA SER A 102 7.71 18.69 -1.74
C SER A 102 8.80 18.53 -0.67
N ALA A 103 8.83 17.39 0.03
CA ALA A 103 9.88 17.07 0.98
C ALA A 103 10.52 15.74 0.57
N ALA A 104 11.84 15.67 0.48
CA ALA A 104 12.56 14.44 0.20
C ALA A 104 12.46 13.48 1.41
N THR A 105 11.28 12.95 1.70
CA THR A 105 11.14 11.85 2.66
C THR A 105 11.76 10.62 2.03
N GLU A 106 13.06 10.44 2.28
CA GLU A 106 13.77 9.26 1.81
C GLU A 106 13.36 8.04 2.62
N LEU A 107 13.53 6.85 2.04
CA LEU A 107 13.31 5.61 2.79
C LEU A 107 14.26 5.51 3.99
N ALA A 108 15.38 6.24 3.98
CA ALA A 108 16.29 6.34 5.12
C ALA A 108 15.64 6.96 6.37
N ASP A 109 14.59 7.76 6.20
CA ASP A 109 13.88 8.45 7.26
C ASP A 109 12.64 7.69 7.75
N VAL A 110 12.50 6.39 7.47
CA VAL A 110 11.37 5.58 7.98
C VAL A 110 11.82 4.71 9.14
N ASP A 111 11.00 4.64 10.18
CA ASP A 111 11.32 3.84 11.37
C ASP A 111 11.26 2.34 11.07
N ARG A 112 10.32 1.96 10.20
CA ARG A 112 9.99 0.57 9.92
C ARG A 112 9.54 0.40 8.48
N ILE A 113 9.84 -0.77 7.94
CA ILE A 113 9.38 -1.21 6.63
C ILE A 113 8.57 -2.49 6.84
N ILE A 114 7.33 -2.49 6.36
CA ILE A 114 6.51 -3.68 6.24
C ILE A 114 6.44 -4.06 4.78
N TRP A 115 6.71 -5.33 4.49
CA TRP A 115 6.53 -5.92 3.17
C TRP A 115 5.52 -7.05 3.26
N ALA A 116 4.40 -6.91 2.55
CA ALA A 116 3.26 -7.81 2.66
C ALA A 116 2.65 -8.19 1.31
N SER A 117 2.07 -9.38 1.25
CA SER A 117 1.32 -9.89 0.11
C SER A 117 0.30 -10.92 0.61
N GLY A 118 -0.91 -10.88 0.05
CA GLY A 118 -2.00 -11.76 0.44
C GLY A 118 -3.36 -11.15 0.13
N GLU A 119 -4.36 -12.02 0.08
CA GLU A 119 -5.77 -11.63 -0.03
C GLU A 119 -6.34 -11.44 1.37
N VAL A 120 -7.22 -10.45 1.55
CA VAL A 120 -7.90 -10.20 2.83
C VAL A 120 -9.38 -10.38 2.63
N ASP A 121 -9.99 -11.30 3.39
CA ASP A 121 -11.44 -11.49 3.33
C ASP A 121 -12.20 -10.42 4.13
N VAL A 122 -13.52 -10.42 3.99
CA VAL A 122 -14.43 -9.47 4.67
C VAL A 122 -14.43 -9.55 6.20
N SER A 123 -13.78 -10.56 6.78
CA SER A 123 -13.58 -10.69 8.23
C SER A 123 -12.17 -10.27 8.67
N GLY A 124 -11.36 -9.75 7.75
CA GLY A 124 -9.95 -9.42 7.99
C GLY A 124 -9.03 -10.65 8.08
N ARG A 125 -9.49 -11.85 7.69
CA ARG A 125 -8.61 -13.02 7.64
C ARG A 125 -7.79 -12.98 6.37
N VAL A 126 -6.50 -13.30 6.53
CA VAL A 126 -5.57 -13.38 5.41
C VAL A 126 -5.71 -14.75 4.74
N ARG A 127 -6.06 -14.75 3.45
CA ARG A 127 -6.01 -15.93 2.60
C ARG A 127 -4.70 -15.93 1.83
N PHE A 128 -3.97 -17.03 1.95
CA PHE A 128 -2.83 -17.34 1.10
C PHE A 128 -3.25 -18.43 0.12
N PRO A 129 -3.24 -18.16 -1.19
CA PRO A 129 -2.83 -19.16 -2.14
C PRO A 129 -1.52 -18.67 -2.74
N ILE A 130 -0.42 -19.36 -2.46
CA ILE A 130 0.79 -19.21 -3.29
C ILE A 130 1.17 -20.59 -3.81
N SER A 131 0.39 -21.09 -4.77
CA SER A 131 0.98 -21.96 -5.79
C SER A 131 1.96 -21.09 -6.58
N ASN A 132 3.26 -21.31 -6.36
CA ASN A 132 4.43 -20.72 -7.04
C ASN A 132 5.19 -19.59 -6.33
N ALA A 133 4.94 -19.29 -5.05
CA ALA A 133 5.98 -18.59 -4.27
C ALA A 133 7.01 -19.61 -3.78
N ASN A 134 8.05 -19.86 -4.57
CA ASN A 134 9.29 -20.39 -4.03
C ASN A 134 9.92 -19.29 -3.15
N TRP A 135 9.53 -19.23 -1.89
CA TRP A 135 10.19 -18.38 -0.91
C TRP A 135 10.45 -19.16 0.37
N HIS A 136 11.74 -19.24 0.72
CA HIS A 136 12.18 -19.69 2.04
C HIS A 136 11.56 -18.76 3.08
N SER A 137 10.66 -19.30 3.87
CA SER A 137 9.98 -18.62 4.97
C SER A 137 10.99 -18.09 5.98
N ARG A 138 11.20 -16.78 5.94
CA ARG A 138 11.64 -16.01 7.10
C ARG A 138 11.16 -14.57 6.96
N VAL A 139 10.18 -14.19 7.77
CA VAL A 139 10.03 -12.80 8.20
C VAL A 139 11.33 -12.46 8.92
N ARG A 140 12.31 -11.90 8.20
CA ARG A 140 13.46 -11.25 8.80
C ARG A 140 13.14 -9.76 8.84
N CYS A 141 12.91 -9.22 10.03
CA CYS A 141 13.44 -7.90 10.31
C CYS A 141 14.96 -8.04 10.21
N SER A 142 15.56 -7.60 9.10
CA SER A 142 17.00 -7.55 8.93
C SER A 142 17.42 -6.09 8.77
N PRO A 143 18.40 -5.60 9.54
CA PRO A 143 18.96 -4.27 9.37
C PRO A 143 19.94 -4.28 8.18
N MET A 144 19.99 -3.14 7.48
CA MET A 144 21.01 -2.73 6.51
C MET A 144 21.23 -3.59 5.25
N LEU A 145 20.94 -2.98 4.10
CA LEU A 145 21.91 -2.90 3.00
C LEU A 145 21.93 -1.46 2.49
N THR A 146 23.09 -0.84 2.64
CA THR A 146 23.50 0.40 2.00
C THR A 146 23.66 0.20 0.50
N ASP A 147 23.44 1.30 -0.23
CA ASP A 147 24.07 1.63 -1.51
C ASP A 147 23.39 1.08 -2.79
N SER A 148 22.56 1.91 -3.43
CA SER A 148 22.77 2.32 -4.83
C SER A 148 21.81 3.46 -5.23
N ALA A 149 22.39 4.48 -5.85
CA ALA A 149 21.83 5.75 -6.28
C ALA A 149 20.50 5.70 -7.06
N CYS A 150 19.59 6.63 -6.75
CA CYS A 150 18.56 7.10 -7.68
C CYS A 150 19.20 8.02 -8.73
N PRO A 151 19.08 7.75 -10.05
CA PRO A 151 19.66 8.58 -11.07
C PRO A 151 18.60 9.56 -11.58
N TYR A 152 18.40 10.70 -10.92
CA TYR A 152 17.84 11.91 -11.55
C TYR A 152 18.23 13.12 -10.70
N ALA A 153 19.39 13.68 -11.04
CA ALA A 153 19.81 15.05 -10.75
C ALA A 153 20.02 15.76 -12.10
#